data_AF-A0A954PNR4-F1
#
_entry.id   AF-A0A954PNR4-F1
#
_cell.length_a   1.000
_cell.length_b   1.000
_cell.length_c   1.000
_cell.angle_alpha   90.00
_cell.angle_beta   90.00
_cell.angle_gamma   90.00
#
_symmetry.space_group_name_H-M   'P 1'
#
loop_
_entity.id
_entity.type
_entity.pdbx_description
1 polymer ?
#
loop_
_entity_poly.entity_id
_entity_poly.type
_entity_poly.pdbx_seq_one_letter_code
_entity_poly.pdbx_strand_id
1 'polypeptide(L)'
;ELTLTELDFKTRQEVPREPFAEGGKNTASAPPGSGEPAEKTNDALKPTLPEVLPQDLPSASPTSSLENSSEFRQPMLGGTLVVSDERPSDVDPKLWVETLTEALLRTAARSDLQEIEIRGRQVLHGPLHFQRHHLRIRGGSRTATLQLSEQALLAHDQGEGIFDLQDSQLTLAGLSLEVTLPLDVPLAMEGLFYVAGNSQLELDNCLVTINDRSQANGFFVVRCGGPSEPSNPPSAVPLSGLNDASPTLSDAMLIRLDTSVVRGETNFLSWEVTAETLNERLDISLNDTLLAISGSVLKLKSPTGDSQAQRFARLLCSQSTFVSEQPFAQLEYEGNAAPLLGLMRTSQSCIYWSRPQVPHVRISGARRQSLLGNFNLLLLQGVNNLYDANIEDVCQGFLGAERMVTFGFAEAYSSGWLGERGNEARVRWQSPPVPQLPLHDARPADFAVSDVLFVPGITPGNLPRPTF
;
A
#
# COMPACT_ATOMS: atom_id res chain seq x y z
N GLU A 1 -46.64 43.72 -9.43
CA GLU A 1 -46.51 44.60 -10.62
C GLU A 1 -45.26 44.20 -11.40
N LEU A 2 -45.25 44.39 -12.74
CA LEU A 2 -44.12 44.81 -13.61
C LEU A 2 -42.72 44.13 -13.44
N THR A 3 -42.00 43.64 -14.47
CA THR A 3 -42.22 43.49 -15.93
C THR A 3 -41.18 42.51 -16.52
N LEU A 4 -41.36 42.05 -17.76
CA LEU A 4 -40.34 41.31 -18.53
C LEU A 4 -39.15 42.21 -18.95
N THR A 5 -38.00 41.57 -19.22
CA THR A 5 -37.31 41.76 -20.51
C THR A 5 -36.54 40.51 -20.95
N GLU A 6 -36.80 40.05 -22.17
CA GLU A 6 -35.92 39.16 -22.93
C GLU A 6 -34.72 39.96 -23.49
N LEU A 7 -33.63 39.29 -23.85
CA LEU A 7 -32.65 39.86 -24.78
C LEU A 7 -32.04 38.77 -25.67
N ASP A 8 -32.57 38.72 -26.89
CA ASP A 8 -32.13 37.87 -28.01
C ASP A 8 -30.87 38.47 -28.65
N PHE A 9 -29.88 37.65 -29.00
CA PHE A 9 -28.74 38.10 -29.83
C PHE A 9 -28.30 37.02 -30.82
N LYS A 10 -28.85 37.13 -32.03
CA LYS A 10 -28.28 36.51 -33.24
C LYS A 10 -27.06 37.30 -33.71
N THR A 11 -25.95 36.62 -33.97
CA THR A 11 -24.99 37.08 -34.97
C THR A 11 -24.52 35.90 -35.81
N ARG A 12 -24.92 35.86 -37.08
CA ARG A 12 -24.23 35.08 -38.12
C ARG A 12 -22.96 35.84 -38.50
N GLN A 13 -21.87 35.12 -38.78
CA GLN A 13 -20.94 35.57 -39.81
C GLN A 13 -20.33 34.38 -40.54
N GLU A 14 -20.14 34.55 -41.85
CA GLU A 14 -19.75 33.51 -42.78
C GLU A 14 -18.24 33.54 -43.07
N VAL A 15 -17.73 32.35 -43.34
CA VAL A 15 -16.56 31.93 -44.15
C VAL A 15 -15.86 33.04 -44.97
N PRO A 16 -14.52 32.98 -45.08
CA PRO A 16 -13.95 32.64 -46.39
C PRO A 16 -13.01 31.42 -46.36
N ARG A 17 -13.01 30.69 -47.48
CA ARG A 17 -12.10 29.59 -47.80
C ARG A 17 -11.10 30.05 -48.87
N GLU A 18 -9.95 29.37 -48.89
CA GLU A 18 -9.11 29.15 -50.08
C GLU A 18 -8.38 30.36 -50.71
N PRO A 19 -7.41 30.14 -51.62
CA PRO A 19 -6.52 28.97 -51.79
C PRO A 19 -5.03 29.36 -51.85
N PHE A 20 -4.11 28.39 -51.89
CA PHE A 20 -2.96 28.47 -52.81
C PHE A 20 -2.36 27.08 -53.12
N ALA A 21 -2.24 26.79 -54.42
CA ALA A 21 -1.41 25.73 -55.01
C ALA A 21 0.00 26.34 -55.32
N GLU A 22 1.00 25.71 -55.94
CA GLU A 22 1.21 24.38 -56.55
C GLU A 22 2.74 24.19 -56.76
N GLY A 23 3.21 22.97 -57.05
CA GLY A 23 4.50 22.73 -57.73
C GLY A 23 5.73 22.37 -56.85
N GLY A 24 6.47 21.28 -57.14
CA GLY A 24 6.22 20.30 -58.20
C GLY A 24 7.14 19.06 -58.24
N LYS A 25 6.57 18.00 -58.83
CA LYS A 25 7.13 16.88 -59.62
C LYS A 25 8.63 16.50 -59.51
N ASN A 26 8.87 15.21 -59.24
CA ASN A 26 9.43 14.22 -60.20
C ASN A 26 9.27 12.79 -59.59
N THR A 27 8.46 11.88 -60.18
CA THR A 27 8.85 10.80 -61.13
C THR A 27 10.02 9.92 -60.67
N ALA A 28 10.01 8.58 -60.67
CA ALA A 28 9.03 7.52 -60.96
C ALA A 28 9.62 6.19 -60.35
N SER A 29 9.08 4.96 -60.41
CA SER A 29 8.05 4.29 -61.25
C SER A 29 7.33 3.18 -60.46
N ALA A 30 6.60 2.27 -61.12
CA ALA A 30 5.97 1.07 -60.53
C ALA A 30 6.16 -0.18 -61.47
N PRO A 31 5.49 -1.35 -61.30
CA PRO A 31 6.15 -2.67 -61.22
C PRO A 31 5.81 -3.58 -62.44
N PRO A 32 5.85 -4.94 -62.39
CA PRO A 32 4.83 -5.74 -61.68
C PRO A 32 5.29 -7.11 -61.10
N GLY A 33 4.40 -7.79 -60.37
CA GLY A 33 4.58 -9.19 -59.93
C GLY A 33 3.30 -9.74 -59.28
N SER A 34 2.47 -10.43 -60.05
CA SER A 34 1.15 -10.95 -59.66
C SER A 34 1.18 -12.42 -59.22
N GLY A 35 0.26 -12.81 -58.32
CA GLY A 35 0.02 -14.21 -57.93
C GLY A 35 -1.18 -14.35 -56.98
N GLU A 36 -2.27 -14.94 -57.49
CA GLU A 36 -3.56 -15.11 -56.79
C GLU A 36 -3.71 -16.50 -56.09
N PRO A 37 -4.80 -16.77 -55.32
CA PRO A 37 -4.81 -17.78 -54.25
C PRO A 37 -5.61 -19.07 -54.51
N ALA A 38 -5.50 -20.03 -53.57
CA ALA A 38 -6.46 -21.10 -53.22
C ALA A 38 -6.17 -21.51 -51.76
N GLU A 39 -7.10 -21.60 -50.79
CA GLU A 39 -8.41 -22.30 -50.65
C GLU A 39 -8.28 -23.80 -50.26
N LYS A 40 -9.17 -24.24 -49.34
CA LYS A 40 -9.47 -25.63 -48.83
C LYS A 40 -8.75 -26.03 -47.52
N THR A 41 -9.41 -25.97 -46.35
CA THR A 41 -10.48 -26.82 -45.75
C THR A 41 -9.96 -28.08 -45.02
N ASN A 42 -10.70 -28.47 -43.97
CA ASN A 42 -10.62 -29.70 -43.15
C ASN A 42 -9.86 -29.54 -41.83
N ASP A 43 -10.25 -30.12 -40.69
CA ASP A 43 -11.56 -30.60 -40.20
C ASP A 43 -11.36 -30.98 -38.72
N ALA A 44 -12.45 -31.24 -38.01
CA ALA A 44 -12.52 -31.57 -36.58
C ALA A 44 -11.55 -32.67 -36.06
N LEU A 45 -10.96 -32.44 -34.87
CA LEU A 45 -10.48 -33.49 -33.96
C LEU A 45 -10.64 -33.09 -32.46
N LYS A 46 -11.79 -33.46 -31.89
CA LYS A 46 -11.96 -34.00 -30.52
C LYS A 46 -12.31 -35.49 -30.69
N PRO A 47 -12.16 -36.40 -29.70
CA PRO A 47 -12.07 -36.20 -28.25
C PRO A 47 -10.78 -36.84 -27.66
N THR A 48 -10.57 -37.01 -26.35
CA THR A 48 -11.17 -38.07 -25.49
C THR A 48 -10.75 -37.85 -24.02
N LEU A 49 -11.68 -37.99 -23.06
CA LEU A 49 -11.36 -38.17 -21.62
C LEU A 49 -11.15 -39.66 -21.31
N PRO A 50 -10.22 -40.03 -20.41
CA PRO A 50 -10.31 -41.27 -19.67
C PRO A 50 -11.12 -41.06 -18.38
N GLU A 51 -12.25 -41.75 -18.30
CA GLU A 51 -13.05 -41.98 -17.10
C GLU A 51 -12.35 -43.02 -16.21
N VAL A 52 -12.09 -42.70 -14.94
CA VAL A 52 -11.65 -43.68 -13.92
C VAL A 52 -12.38 -43.41 -12.60
N LEU A 53 -13.22 -44.35 -12.20
CA LEU A 53 -13.86 -44.46 -10.88
C LEU A 53 -13.33 -45.73 -10.15
N PRO A 54 -13.60 -45.93 -8.85
CA PRO A 54 -12.55 -46.16 -7.87
C PRO A 54 -12.35 -47.64 -7.50
N GLN A 55 -11.23 -47.94 -6.84
CA GLN A 55 -11.06 -49.16 -6.06
C GLN A 55 -10.44 -48.90 -4.68
N ASP A 56 -11.26 -49.20 -3.67
CA ASP A 56 -10.99 -49.86 -2.40
C ASP A 56 -9.76 -49.53 -1.53
N LEU A 57 -10.11 -49.21 -0.28
CA LEU A 57 -9.26 -49.18 0.91
C LEU A 57 -8.61 -50.54 1.20
N PRO A 58 -7.52 -50.53 1.98
CA PRO A 58 -7.53 -51.33 3.19
C PRO A 58 -7.35 -50.49 4.46
N SER A 59 -8.15 -50.80 5.47
CA SER A 59 -8.07 -50.19 6.80
C SER A 59 -6.82 -50.68 7.55
N ALA A 60 -6.05 -49.74 8.11
CA ALA A 60 -5.03 -50.04 9.12
C ALA A 60 -5.00 -48.93 10.18
N SER A 61 -5.46 -49.23 11.39
CA SER A 61 -5.28 -48.37 12.55
C SER A 61 -3.89 -48.61 13.17
N PRO A 62 -3.21 -47.56 13.64
CA PRO A 62 -2.29 -47.71 14.76
C PRO A 62 -2.74 -46.87 15.96
N THR A 63 -2.88 -47.60 17.06
CA THR A 63 -2.67 -47.21 18.47
C THR A 63 -1.96 -45.88 18.76
N SER A 64 -2.46 -45.23 19.80
CA SER A 64 -1.81 -44.18 20.58
C SER A 64 -0.42 -44.54 21.09
N SER A 65 0.52 -43.60 20.98
CA SER A 65 1.69 -43.50 21.85
C SER A 65 2.06 -42.03 22.04
N LEU A 66 1.98 -41.52 23.28
CA LEU A 66 2.75 -40.34 23.66
C LEU A 66 4.23 -40.70 23.58
N GLU A 67 5.08 -39.82 23.05
CA GLU A 67 6.36 -39.40 23.66
C GLU A 67 7.14 -38.41 22.77
N ASN A 68 7.59 -37.32 23.39
CA ASN A 68 8.80 -36.55 23.05
C ASN A 68 9.12 -36.25 21.57
N SER A 69 8.33 -35.37 20.93
CA SER A 69 8.87 -34.48 19.90
C SER A 69 9.53 -33.27 20.55
N SER A 70 10.81 -33.38 20.89
CA SER A 70 11.63 -32.25 21.33
C SER A 70 11.61 -31.14 20.29
N GLU A 71 11.27 -29.91 20.69
CA GLU A 71 11.35 -28.73 19.84
C GLU A 71 12.72 -28.66 19.15
N PHE A 72 12.72 -28.59 17.82
CA PHE A 72 13.90 -28.23 17.05
C PHE A 72 14.17 -26.72 17.26
N ARG A 73 14.70 -26.37 18.45
CA ARG A 73 15.19 -25.03 18.72
C ARG A 73 16.34 -24.74 17.79
N GLN A 74 16.08 -23.95 16.76
CA GLN A 74 17.14 -23.30 15.99
C GLN A 74 18.04 -22.54 16.99
N PRO A 75 19.37 -22.60 16.85
CA PRO A 75 20.27 -21.88 17.74
C PRO A 75 20.15 -20.38 17.46
N MET A 76 19.36 -19.68 18.27
CA MET A 76 19.28 -18.22 18.25
C MET A 76 20.59 -17.62 18.77
N LEU A 77 21.52 -17.40 17.84
CA LEU A 77 22.75 -16.65 18.03
C LEU A 77 22.46 -15.15 17.91
N GLY A 78 21.75 -14.64 18.92
CA GLY A 78 21.40 -13.23 19.11
C GLY A 78 20.58 -13.14 20.40
N GLY A 79 20.95 -12.24 21.31
CA GLY A 79 20.21 -12.11 22.57
C GLY A 79 18.92 -11.32 22.37
N THR A 80 17.79 -11.89 22.78
CA THR A 80 16.53 -11.15 22.87
C THR A 80 16.50 -10.33 24.17
N LEU A 81 16.20 -9.03 24.08
CA LEU A 81 15.80 -8.23 25.25
C LEU A 81 14.30 -8.34 25.48
N VAL A 82 13.87 -8.47 26.73
CA VAL A 82 12.45 -8.54 27.10
C VAL A 82 12.04 -7.24 27.79
N VAL A 83 11.05 -6.57 27.21
CA VAL A 83 10.41 -5.36 27.75
C VAL A 83 9.14 -5.75 28.49
N SER A 84 9.04 -5.39 29.77
CA SER A 84 7.83 -5.58 30.57
C SER A 84 7.86 -4.73 31.83
N ASP A 85 6.74 -4.10 32.18
CA ASP A 85 6.61 -3.27 33.40
C ASP A 85 6.97 -4.05 34.67
N GLU A 86 6.60 -5.32 34.74
CA GLU A 86 6.97 -6.24 35.81
C GLU A 86 8.05 -7.22 35.33
N ARG A 87 9.09 -7.42 36.15
CA ARG A 87 10.18 -8.35 35.82
C ARG A 87 9.67 -9.79 35.67
N PRO A 88 9.82 -10.42 34.48
CA PRO A 88 9.44 -11.81 34.30
C PRO A 88 10.34 -12.77 35.10
N SER A 89 9.75 -13.85 35.61
CA SER A 89 10.48 -14.89 36.37
C SER A 89 11.29 -15.84 35.48
N ASP A 90 10.99 -15.90 34.18
CA ASP A 90 11.60 -16.77 33.17
C ASP A 90 12.78 -16.11 32.41
N VAL A 91 13.12 -14.85 32.72
CA VAL A 91 14.11 -14.05 32.00
C VAL A 91 15.29 -13.67 32.91
N ASP A 92 16.51 -13.73 32.37
CA ASP A 92 17.72 -13.24 33.07
C ASP A 92 17.57 -11.73 33.38
N PRO A 93 17.81 -11.26 34.62
CA PRO A 93 17.72 -9.85 34.96
C PRO A 93 18.56 -8.90 34.08
N LYS A 94 19.59 -9.38 33.38
CA LYS A 94 20.40 -8.60 32.44
C LYS A 94 19.75 -8.43 31.06
N LEU A 95 18.82 -9.32 30.72
CA LEU A 95 18.08 -9.31 29.44
C LEU A 95 16.68 -8.69 29.58
N TRP A 96 16.28 -8.28 30.78
CA TRP A 96 15.05 -7.55 31.03
C TRP A 96 15.29 -6.04 31.16
N VAL A 97 14.28 -5.26 30.74
CA VAL A 97 14.13 -3.81 30.93
C VAL A 97 12.65 -3.44 31.15
N GLU A 98 12.42 -2.32 31.82
CA GLU A 98 11.06 -1.82 32.10
C GLU A 98 10.44 -1.12 30.88
N THR A 99 11.23 -0.50 30.01
CA THR A 99 10.73 0.34 28.91
C THR A 99 11.31 -0.02 27.54
N LEU A 100 10.52 0.16 26.48
CA LEU A 100 10.98 0.01 25.10
C LEU A 100 12.14 0.96 24.77
N THR A 101 12.11 2.20 25.27
CA THR A 101 13.19 3.18 25.06
C THR A 101 14.52 2.70 25.63
N GLU A 102 14.51 2.08 26.82
CA GLU A 102 15.72 1.47 27.38
C GLU A 102 16.19 0.25 26.57
N ALA A 103 15.27 -0.59 26.08
CA ALA A 103 15.62 -1.72 25.22
C ALA A 103 16.37 -1.26 23.97
N LEU A 104 15.85 -0.22 23.30
CA LEU A 104 16.41 0.34 22.08
C LEU A 104 17.83 0.90 22.31
N LEU A 105 18.01 1.67 23.39
CA LEU A 105 19.34 2.15 23.81
C LEU A 105 20.31 0.99 24.07
N ARG A 106 19.85 -0.09 24.71
CA ARG A 106 20.67 -1.29 24.94
C ARG A 106 20.98 -2.04 23.65
N THR A 107 20.08 -2.12 22.67
CA THR A 107 20.37 -2.73 21.35
C THR A 107 21.36 -1.91 20.53
N ALA A 108 21.24 -0.58 20.49
CA ALA A 108 22.21 0.27 19.79
C ALA A 108 23.63 0.18 20.38
N ALA A 109 23.72 0.02 21.71
CA ALA A 109 24.99 -0.18 22.40
C ALA A 109 25.58 -1.61 22.23
N ARG A 110 24.84 -2.57 21.69
CA ARG A 110 25.22 -4.00 21.65
C ARG A 110 24.79 -4.68 20.36
N SER A 111 25.76 -4.88 19.46
CA SER A 111 25.57 -5.55 18.17
C SER A 111 25.11 -7.02 18.27
N ASP A 112 25.24 -7.65 19.45
CA ASP A 112 24.74 -9.01 19.74
C ASP A 112 23.24 -9.07 20.10
N LEU A 113 22.58 -7.91 20.24
CA LEU A 113 21.16 -7.79 20.55
C LEU A 113 20.43 -7.13 19.37
N GLN A 114 19.76 -7.95 18.55
CA GLN A 114 19.00 -7.50 17.36
C GLN A 114 17.50 -7.77 17.48
N GLU A 115 17.05 -8.28 18.62
CA GLU A 115 15.65 -8.63 18.88
C GLU A 115 15.16 -8.09 20.23
N ILE A 116 13.96 -7.51 20.22
CA ILE A 116 13.22 -7.07 21.41
C ILE A 116 11.88 -7.81 21.46
N GLU A 117 11.56 -8.44 22.58
CA GLU A 117 10.26 -9.01 22.89
C GLU A 117 9.49 -8.08 23.83
N ILE A 118 8.32 -7.58 23.41
CA ILE A 118 7.42 -6.80 24.27
C ILE A 118 6.42 -7.76 24.93
N ARG A 119 6.30 -7.68 26.27
CA ARG A 119 5.31 -8.41 27.05
C ARG A 119 4.35 -7.44 27.75
N GLY A 120 3.08 -7.49 27.34
CA GLY A 120 2.03 -6.62 27.88
C GLY A 120 1.89 -5.32 27.09
N ARG A 121 1.60 -4.22 27.79
CA ARG A 121 1.44 -2.88 27.21
C ARG A 121 2.72 -2.09 27.39
N GLN A 122 3.05 -1.27 26.42
CA GLN A 122 4.12 -0.27 26.47
C GLN A 122 3.62 1.06 25.92
N VAL A 123 4.11 2.16 26.46
CA VAL A 123 3.78 3.52 26.00
C VAL A 123 5.03 4.16 25.43
N LEU A 124 4.95 4.62 24.19
CA LEU A 124 6.04 5.36 23.55
C LEU A 124 5.88 6.85 23.83
N HIS A 125 6.86 7.43 24.52
CA HIS A 125 6.87 8.81 24.99
C HIS A 125 7.49 9.83 24.03
N GLY A 126 8.23 9.36 23.02
CA GLY A 126 8.87 10.18 22.00
C GLY A 126 9.21 9.34 20.77
N PRO A 127 9.51 9.97 19.64
CA PRO A 127 9.88 9.29 18.41
C PRO A 127 11.26 8.62 18.51
N LEU A 128 11.52 7.73 17.56
CA LEU A 128 12.66 6.83 17.52
C LEU A 128 13.33 6.94 16.16
N HIS A 129 14.62 7.31 16.15
CA HIS A 129 15.39 7.49 14.91
C HIS A 129 16.39 6.34 14.74
N PHE A 130 16.24 5.60 13.64
CA PHE A 130 17.04 4.44 13.28
C PHE A 130 17.96 4.82 12.13
N GLN A 131 19.27 4.79 12.37
CA GLN A 131 20.28 5.01 11.34
C GLN A 131 21.22 3.81 11.23
N ARG A 132 21.22 3.17 10.06
CA ARG A 132 22.00 1.95 9.76
C ARG A 132 21.80 0.86 10.82
N HIS A 133 20.53 0.64 11.16
CA HIS A 133 20.10 -0.28 12.21
C HIS A 133 19.25 -1.41 11.64
N HIS A 134 19.48 -2.63 12.11
CA HIS A 134 18.59 -3.76 11.87
C HIS A 134 17.99 -4.20 13.21
N LEU A 135 16.67 -4.15 13.33
CA LEU A 135 15.98 -4.49 14.56
C LEU A 135 14.70 -5.28 14.28
N ARG A 136 14.51 -6.36 15.03
CA ARG A 136 13.22 -7.04 15.15
C ARG A 136 12.59 -6.70 16.49
N ILE A 137 11.34 -6.23 16.48
CA ILE A 137 10.52 -6.09 17.69
C ILE A 137 9.33 -7.05 17.55
N ARG A 138 9.11 -7.92 18.53
CA ARG A 138 8.00 -8.88 18.50
C ARG A 138 7.16 -8.87 19.76
N GLY A 139 5.90 -9.27 19.63
CA GLY A 139 5.05 -9.59 20.77
C GLY A 139 5.50 -10.87 21.48
N GLY A 140 5.24 -10.93 22.78
CA GLY A 140 5.28 -12.17 23.56
C GLY A 140 4.09 -13.09 23.28
N SER A 141 3.87 -14.07 24.16
CA SER A 141 2.80 -15.09 24.03
C SER A 141 1.36 -14.57 24.23
N ARG A 142 1.19 -13.28 24.45
CA ARG A 142 -0.09 -12.55 24.50
C ARG A 142 0.06 -11.32 23.62
N THR A 143 -1.03 -10.85 23.01
CA THR A 143 -1.07 -9.59 22.24
C THR A 143 -0.34 -8.49 23.01
N ALA A 144 0.80 -8.05 22.49
CA ALA A 144 1.56 -6.97 23.08
C ALA A 144 1.13 -5.66 22.43
N THR A 145 0.78 -4.67 23.24
CA THR A 145 0.28 -3.38 22.76
C THR A 145 1.35 -2.31 22.92
N LEU A 146 1.73 -1.67 21.81
CA LEU A 146 2.50 -0.45 21.82
C LEU A 146 1.56 0.74 21.55
N GLN A 147 1.35 1.56 22.56
CA GLN A 147 0.53 2.76 22.44
C GLN A 147 1.42 3.99 22.25
N LEU A 148 1.04 4.88 21.33
CA LEU A 148 1.66 6.21 21.26
C LEU A 148 1.06 7.16 22.29
N SER A 149 1.91 7.84 23.04
CA SER A 149 1.48 8.97 23.88
C SER A 149 1.22 10.22 23.03
N GLU A 150 0.37 11.11 23.54
CA GLU A 150 0.18 12.45 22.98
C GLU A 150 1.49 13.24 22.90
N GLN A 151 2.40 13.05 23.87
CA GLN A 151 3.73 13.67 23.89
C GLN A 151 4.58 13.28 22.68
N ALA A 152 4.50 12.02 22.22
CA ALA A 152 5.22 11.57 21.05
C ALA A 152 4.68 12.21 19.75
N LEU A 153 3.35 12.37 19.64
CA LEU A 153 2.67 12.95 18.47
C LEU A 153 2.85 14.47 18.34
N LEU A 154 3.11 15.17 19.45
CA LEU A 154 3.29 16.63 19.51
C LEU A 154 4.76 17.07 19.57
N ALA A 155 5.71 16.16 19.36
CA ALA A 155 7.14 16.45 19.39
C ALA A 155 7.60 17.21 18.12
N HIS A 156 7.44 18.54 18.10
CA HIS A 156 7.66 19.42 16.95
C HIS A 156 9.06 19.41 16.30
N ASP A 157 10.09 18.92 17.00
CA ASP A 157 11.49 19.00 16.52
C ASP A 157 11.97 17.73 15.77
N GLN A 158 11.10 16.75 15.51
CA GLN A 158 11.53 15.35 15.35
C GLN A 158 10.95 14.60 14.13
N GLY A 159 11.50 14.86 12.94
CA GLY A 159 11.28 14.04 11.73
C GLY A 159 9.86 14.05 11.16
N GLU A 160 9.64 13.28 10.09
CA GLU A 160 8.30 13.14 9.46
C GLU A 160 7.42 12.05 10.11
N GLY A 161 7.97 11.23 11.00
CA GLY A 161 7.23 10.15 11.64
C GLY A 161 7.82 9.61 12.95
N ILE A 162 6.99 8.88 13.69
CA ILE A 162 7.30 8.37 15.04
C ILE A 162 8.44 7.34 15.02
N PHE A 163 8.49 6.50 14.00
CA PHE A 163 9.60 5.60 13.71
C PHE A 163 10.27 6.07 12.42
N ASP A 164 11.41 6.73 12.54
CA ASP A 164 12.18 7.30 11.43
C ASP A 164 13.29 6.32 11.01
N LEU A 165 13.19 5.77 9.80
CA LEU A 165 14.12 4.78 9.25
C LEU A 165 14.98 5.40 8.14
N GLN A 166 16.27 5.56 8.45
CA GLN A 166 17.33 6.00 7.52
C GLN A 166 18.32 4.85 7.28
N ASP A 167 18.42 4.36 6.06
CA ASP A 167 19.21 3.17 5.67
C ASP A 167 19.08 1.99 6.66
N SER A 168 17.86 1.72 7.14
CA SER A 168 17.60 0.83 8.28
C SER A 168 16.52 -0.22 8.00
N GLN A 169 16.59 -1.36 8.67
CA GLN A 169 15.59 -2.43 8.62
C GLN A 169 14.86 -2.55 9.97
N LEU A 170 13.55 -2.35 9.96
CA LEU A 170 12.67 -2.59 11.10
C LEU A 170 11.62 -3.66 10.76
N THR A 171 11.63 -4.76 11.52
CA THR A 171 10.59 -5.80 11.46
C THR A 171 9.77 -5.79 12.75
N LEU A 172 8.47 -5.50 12.66
CA LEU A 172 7.51 -5.61 13.76
C LEU A 172 6.66 -6.88 13.58
N ALA A 173 6.60 -7.75 14.60
CA ALA A 173 5.92 -9.03 14.50
C ALA A 173 4.94 -9.30 15.67
N GLY A 174 3.67 -9.56 15.40
CA GLY A 174 2.68 -9.95 16.44
C GLY A 174 2.34 -8.84 17.45
N LEU A 175 2.36 -7.57 17.01
CA LEU A 175 2.12 -6.39 17.86
C LEU A 175 0.77 -5.72 17.54
N SER A 176 0.13 -5.13 18.55
CA SER A 176 -0.93 -4.12 18.40
C SER A 176 -0.30 -2.73 18.53
N LEU A 177 -0.38 -1.91 17.48
CA LEU A 177 0.05 -0.51 17.47
C LEU A 177 -1.20 0.37 17.58
N GLU A 178 -1.30 1.12 18.68
CA GLU A 178 -2.49 1.91 19.00
C GLU A 178 -2.14 3.40 19.03
N VAL A 179 -2.74 4.14 18.10
CA VAL A 179 -2.58 5.59 17.96
C VAL A 179 -3.92 6.27 18.20
N THR A 180 -3.96 7.28 19.06
CA THR A 180 -5.12 8.18 19.21
C THR A 180 -4.62 9.59 18.97
N LEU A 181 -5.07 10.21 17.89
CA LEU A 181 -4.63 11.56 17.53
C LEU A 181 -5.35 12.59 18.43
N PRO A 182 -4.63 13.61 18.93
CA PRO A 182 -5.23 14.67 19.72
C PRO A 182 -6.26 15.47 18.91
N LEU A 183 -7.32 15.94 19.58
CA LEU A 183 -8.37 16.75 18.96
C LEU A 183 -7.91 18.21 18.83
N ASP A 184 -8.14 18.82 17.66
CA ASP A 184 -7.89 20.25 17.38
C ASP A 184 -6.43 20.74 17.56
N VAL A 185 -5.45 19.84 17.69
CA VAL A 185 -4.02 20.18 17.76
C VAL A 185 -3.35 19.83 16.42
N PRO A 186 -2.64 20.77 15.76
CA PRO A 186 -1.86 20.44 14.58
C PRO A 186 -0.74 19.46 14.95
N LEU A 187 -0.71 18.31 14.28
CA LEU A 187 0.31 17.29 14.51
C LEU A 187 1.69 17.80 14.09
N ALA A 188 2.71 17.44 14.86
CA ALA A 188 4.11 17.65 14.47
C ALA A 188 4.54 16.71 13.35
N MET A 189 4.03 15.48 13.37
CA MET A 189 4.41 14.39 12.47
C MET A 189 3.23 14.02 11.57
N GLU A 190 3.55 13.72 10.30
CA GLU A 190 2.56 13.28 9.33
C GLU A 190 2.41 11.74 9.29
N GLY A 191 3.35 10.98 9.86
CA GLY A 191 3.36 9.52 9.79
C GLY A 191 3.59 8.77 11.10
N LEU A 192 3.12 7.51 11.17
CA LEU A 192 3.58 6.55 12.18
C LEU A 192 5.00 6.06 11.85
N PHE A 193 5.27 5.72 10.60
CA PHE A 193 6.60 5.38 10.09
C PHE A 193 7.06 6.41 9.05
N TYR A 194 8.31 6.85 9.12
CA TYR A 194 9.02 7.49 8.01
C TYR A 194 10.07 6.51 7.46
N VAL A 195 10.12 6.35 6.15
CA VAL A 195 11.02 5.42 5.47
C VAL A 195 11.75 6.18 4.37
N ALA A 196 13.07 6.27 4.48
CA ALA A 196 13.94 6.98 3.53
C ALA A 196 15.26 6.24 3.29
N GLY A 197 15.93 6.58 2.20
CA GLY A 197 17.15 5.88 1.76
C GLY A 197 16.87 4.40 1.44
N ASN A 198 17.85 3.53 1.68
CA ASN A 198 17.72 2.10 1.40
C ASN A 198 17.07 1.32 2.56
N SER A 199 15.98 1.87 3.13
CA SER A 199 15.30 1.33 4.31
C SER A 199 14.24 0.27 4.01
N GLN A 200 14.04 -0.65 4.95
CA GLN A 200 13.01 -1.69 4.92
C GLN A 200 12.12 -1.62 6.17
N LEU A 201 10.80 -1.59 5.96
CA LEU A 201 9.78 -1.75 6.98
C LEU A 201 8.99 -3.04 6.72
N GLU A 202 8.90 -3.91 7.72
CA GLU A 202 8.13 -5.16 7.65
C GLU A 202 7.18 -5.30 8.85
N LEU A 203 5.89 -5.51 8.59
CA LEU A 203 4.85 -5.74 9.58
C LEU A 203 4.28 -7.14 9.37
N ASP A 204 4.55 -8.06 10.29
CA ASP A 204 4.15 -9.47 10.25
C ASP A 204 3.13 -9.77 11.35
N ASN A 205 1.91 -10.18 10.99
CA ASN A 205 0.81 -10.46 11.92
C ASN A 205 0.55 -9.30 12.91
N CYS A 206 0.61 -8.06 12.43
CA CYS A 206 0.43 -6.84 13.23
C CYS A 206 -0.97 -6.25 13.10
N LEU A 207 -1.43 -5.55 14.14
CA LEU A 207 -2.68 -4.79 14.17
C LEU A 207 -2.35 -3.31 14.38
N VAL A 208 -2.52 -2.47 13.36
CA VAL A 208 -2.39 -1.01 13.46
C VAL A 208 -3.78 -0.39 13.55
N THR A 209 -4.07 0.30 14.65
CA THR A 209 -5.34 1.02 14.87
C THR A 209 -5.07 2.50 15.10
N ILE A 210 -5.58 3.36 14.20
CA ILE A 210 -5.45 4.82 14.29
C ILE A 210 -6.83 5.44 14.52
N ASN A 211 -7.06 6.01 15.69
CA ASN A 211 -8.27 6.74 16.03
C ASN A 211 -8.01 8.24 15.82
N ASP A 212 -8.48 8.81 14.71
CA ASP A 212 -8.48 10.26 14.51
C ASP A 212 -9.83 10.85 14.95
N ARG A 213 -9.79 11.68 15.98
CA ARG A 213 -10.97 12.39 16.48
C ARG A 213 -11.24 13.70 15.74
N SER A 214 -10.25 14.21 15.01
CA SER A 214 -10.32 15.49 14.29
C SER A 214 -10.86 15.40 12.87
N GLN A 215 -10.89 14.20 12.28
CA GLN A 215 -11.17 13.95 10.85
C GLN A 215 -10.20 14.68 9.89
N ALA A 216 -9.02 15.08 10.38
CA ALA A 216 -7.98 15.68 9.58
C ALA A 216 -7.27 14.57 8.77
N ASN A 217 -7.67 14.42 7.50
CA ASN A 217 -7.18 13.39 6.56
C ASN A 217 -5.69 13.51 6.15
N GLY A 218 -4.83 14.02 7.03
CA GLY A 218 -3.39 14.25 6.82
C GLY A 218 -2.45 13.24 7.48
N PHE A 219 -2.89 12.42 8.45
CA PHE A 219 -2.02 11.41 9.05
C PHE A 219 -1.91 10.15 8.18
N PHE A 220 -0.70 9.57 8.13
CA PHE A 220 -0.35 8.38 7.35
C PHE A 220 0.18 7.26 8.26
N VAL A 221 0.00 6.02 7.84
CA VAL A 221 0.71 4.89 8.48
C VAL A 221 2.18 4.93 8.06
N VAL A 222 2.47 5.14 6.78
CA VAL A 222 3.84 5.27 6.26
C VAL A 222 4.00 6.51 5.40
N ARG A 223 5.01 7.31 5.71
CA ARG A 223 5.56 8.39 4.87
C ARG A 223 6.84 7.87 4.22
N CYS A 224 7.01 8.13 2.93
CA CYS A 224 8.25 7.87 2.19
C CYS A 224 8.77 9.17 1.60
N GLY A 225 10.07 9.38 1.67
CA GLY A 225 10.72 10.59 1.19
C GLY A 225 12.23 10.44 1.11
N GLY A 226 12.88 11.53 0.72
CA GLY A 226 14.33 11.58 0.62
C GLY A 226 15.03 11.64 1.97
N PRO A 227 16.37 11.72 1.98
CA PRO A 227 17.11 12.04 3.19
C PRO A 227 16.70 13.44 3.66
N SER A 228 15.83 13.50 4.66
CA SER A 228 15.76 14.65 5.56
C SER A 228 17.16 14.87 6.10
N GLU A 229 17.69 16.10 6.08
CA GLU A 229 18.95 16.39 6.77
C GLU A 229 18.86 15.82 8.19
N PRO A 230 19.90 15.11 8.70
CA PRO A 230 19.87 14.52 10.02
C PRO A 230 19.94 15.62 11.08
N SER A 231 18.81 16.27 11.32
CA SER A 231 18.53 16.86 12.61
C SER A 231 18.63 15.72 13.62
N ASN A 232 19.65 15.77 14.47
CA ASN A 232 19.65 15.04 15.72
C ASN A 232 19.03 16.00 16.75
N PRO A 233 17.69 16.06 16.90
CA PRO A 233 17.08 16.92 17.90
C PRO A 233 17.49 16.45 19.29
N PRO A 234 17.59 17.35 20.28
CA PRO A 234 18.09 17.03 21.62
C PRO A 234 17.19 16.10 22.45
N SER A 235 16.11 15.56 21.86
CA SER A 235 15.17 14.63 22.49
C SER A 235 14.81 13.43 21.60
N ALA A 236 15.49 13.24 20.46
CA ALA A 236 15.48 11.94 19.79
C ALA A 236 16.30 10.94 20.60
N VAL A 237 15.98 9.67 20.45
CA VAL A 237 16.89 8.58 20.79
C VAL A 237 17.57 8.14 19.49
N PRO A 238 18.74 8.68 19.14
CA PRO A 238 19.46 8.27 17.93
C PRO A 238 20.03 6.86 18.14
N LEU A 239 19.57 5.93 17.31
CA LEU A 239 20.11 4.59 17.21
C LEU A 239 21.07 4.59 16.02
N SER A 240 22.35 4.90 16.26
CA SER A 240 23.41 4.91 15.26
C SER A 240 24.32 3.69 15.43
N GLY A 241 24.33 2.79 14.43
CA GLY A 241 24.94 1.47 14.58
C GLY A 241 26.45 1.45 14.40
N LEU A 242 27.18 0.75 15.27
CA LEU A 242 28.61 0.42 15.09
C LEU A 242 28.84 -0.75 14.09
N ASN A 243 27.80 -1.16 13.36
CA ASN A 243 27.82 -2.33 12.47
C ASN A 243 28.17 -1.93 11.03
N ASP A 244 29.46 -1.88 10.70
CA ASP A 244 29.96 -1.78 9.30
C ASP A 244 29.67 -3.04 8.46
N ALA A 245 29.01 -4.05 9.02
CA ALA A 245 28.55 -5.24 8.31
C ALA A 245 27.28 -4.94 7.50
N SER A 246 27.41 -4.14 6.44
CA SER A 246 26.34 -3.97 5.45
C SER A 246 26.00 -5.32 4.79
N PRO A 247 24.79 -5.88 4.96
CA PRO A 247 24.20 -6.67 3.90
C PRO A 247 24.03 -5.76 2.68
N THR A 248 23.90 -6.35 1.49
CA THR A 248 23.50 -5.60 0.30
C THR A 248 22.05 -5.15 0.47
N LEU A 249 21.84 -3.99 1.10
CA LEU A 249 20.56 -3.30 1.11
C LEU A 249 20.10 -3.09 -0.33
N SER A 250 18.80 -3.23 -0.57
CA SER A 250 18.21 -2.99 -1.88
C SER A 250 18.38 -1.52 -2.28
N ASP A 251 18.57 -1.23 -3.56
CA ASP A 251 18.50 0.13 -4.14
C ASP A 251 17.04 0.67 -4.18
N ALA A 252 16.26 0.37 -3.14
CA ALA A 252 14.83 0.68 -3.03
C ALA A 252 14.38 0.68 -1.57
N MET A 253 13.51 1.63 -1.23
CA MET A 253 12.66 1.56 -0.05
C MET A 253 11.71 0.37 -0.18
N LEU A 254 11.67 -0.50 0.83
CA LEU A 254 10.82 -1.69 0.83
C LEU A 254 9.82 -1.65 1.99
N ILE A 255 8.53 -1.79 1.68
CA ILE A 255 7.46 -1.82 2.68
C ILE A 255 6.65 -3.10 2.50
N ARG A 256 6.59 -3.91 3.56
CA ARG A 256 5.98 -5.24 3.53
C ARG A 256 4.99 -5.42 4.67
N LEU A 257 3.75 -5.78 4.34
CA LEU A 257 2.72 -6.20 5.29
C LEU A 257 2.32 -7.64 4.98
N ASP A 258 2.42 -8.52 5.97
CA ASP A 258 1.94 -9.91 5.93
C ASP A 258 0.95 -10.17 7.06
N THR A 259 -0.16 -10.83 6.76
CA THR A 259 -1.18 -11.27 7.75
C THR A 259 -1.66 -10.14 8.67
N SER A 260 -1.62 -8.89 8.19
CA SER A 260 -1.71 -7.70 9.04
C SER A 260 -3.01 -6.92 8.82
N VAL A 261 -3.45 -6.22 9.85
CA VAL A 261 -4.60 -5.30 9.81
C VAL A 261 -4.10 -3.88 10.00
N VAL A 262 -4.50 -2.98 9.12
CA VAL A 262 -4.40 -1.54 9.33
C VAL A 262 -5.82 -0.97 9.24
N ARG A 263 -6.23 -0.23 10.26
CA ARG A 263 -7.58 0.31 10.32
C ARG A 263 -7.65 1.65 11.01
N GLY A 264 -8.61 2.47 10.60
CA GLY A 264 -8.86 3.76 11.24
C GLY A 264 -8.95 4.96 10.32
N GLU A 265 -9.05 6.13 10.94
CA GLU A 265 -9.19 7.40 10.25
C GLU A 265 -7.80 7.94 9.83
N THR A 266 -7.27 7.38 8.75
CA THR A 266 -5.89 7.60 8.28
C THR A 266 -5.74 7.33 6.78
N ASN A 267 -4.61 7.68 6.19
CA ASN A 267 -4.15 7.16 4.90
C ASN A 267 -3.11 6.06 5.15
N PHE A 268 -2.95 5.08 4.25
CA PHE A 268 -1.90 4.07 4.45
C PHE A 268 -0.51 4.62 4.08
N LEU A 269 -0.25 4.94 2.81
CA LEU A 269 1.09 5.35 2.36
C LEU A 269 1.09 6.68 1.58
N SER A 270 2.06 7.54 1.88
CA SER A 270 2.46 8.69 1.05
C SER A 270 3.89 8.52 0.52
N TRP A 271 4.14 8.86 -0.74
CA TRP A 271 5.49 9.08 -1.26
C TRP A 271 5.56 10.38 -2.06
N GLU A 272 6.40 11.30 -1.62
CA GLU A 272 6.69 12.54 -2.34
C GLU A 272 8.08 12.45 -3.00
N VAL A 273 8.08 12.31 -4.33
CA VAL A 273 9.28 12.38 -5.14
C VAL A 273 9.64 13.84 -5.41
N THR A 274 10.91 14.18 -5.27
CA THR A 274 11.49 15.49 -5.59
C THR A 274 12.48 15.36 -6.75
N ALA A 275 13.15 16.44 -7.13
CA ALA A 275 14.23 16.38 -8.12
C ALA A 275 15.45 15.57 -7.62
N GLU A 276 15.64 15.48 -6.30
CA GLU A 276 16.78 14.81 -5.66
C GLU A 276 16.51 13.31 -5.49
N THR A 277 15.26 12.95 -5.14
CA THR A 277 14.84 11.56 -4.87
C THR A 277 14.35 10.81 -6.10
N LEU A 278 14.36 11.41 -7.29
CA LEU A 278 13.86 10.84 -8.55
C LEU A 278 14.50 9.49 -8.96
N ASN A 279 15.67 9.17 -8.42
CA ASN A 279 16.35 7.89 -8.67
C ASN A 279 16.00 6.79 -7.66
N GLU A 280 15.36 7.14 -6.54
CA GLU A 280 14.89 6.19 -5.55
C GLU A 280 13.77 5.31 -6.12
N ARG A 281 13.56 4.16 -5.47
CA ARG A 281 12.53 3.19 -5.83
C ARG A 281 11.73 2.85 -4.59
N LEU A 282 10.44 2.60 -4.81
CA LEU A 282 9.52 2.19 -3.77
C LEU A 282 8.83 0.89 -4.20
N ASP A 283 9.16 -0.20 -3.51
CA ASP A 283 8.56 -1.51 -3.73
C ASP A 283 7.72 -1.89 -2.48
N ILE A 284 6.40 -2.03 -2.68
CA ILE A 284 5.41 -2.26 -1.63
C ILE A 284 4.79 -3.66 -1.84
N SER A 285 4.73 -4.48 -0.79
CA SER A 285 4.12 -5.81 -0.81
C SER A 285 3.08 -5.95 0.31
N LEU A 286 1.82 -6.19 -0.07
CA LEU A 286 0.69 -6.37 0.84
C LEU A 286 0.10 -7.75 0.63
N ASN A 287 0.23 -8.64 1.62
CA ASN A 287 -0.15 -10.05 1.52
C ASN A 287 -0.98 -10.47 2.74
N ASP A 288 -2.07 -11.22 2.53
CA ASP A 288 -3.07 -11.59 3.55
C ASP A 288 -3.48 -10.40 4.46
N THR A 289 -3.64 -9.21 3.86
CA THR A 289 -3.73 -7.94 4.59
C THR A 289 -5.12 -7.30 4.46
N LEU A 290 -5.59 -6.66 5.54
CA LEU A 290 -6.76 -5.78 5.53
C LEU A 290 -6.32 -4.33 5.74
N LEU A 291 -6.65 -3.45 4.79
CA LEU A 291 -6.58 -2.00 4.99
C LEU A 291 -8.02 -1.44 5.02
N ALA A 292 -8.47 -0.97 6.17
CA ALA A 292 -9.81 -0.42 6.39
C ALA A 292 -9.73 1.04 6.88
N ILE A 293 -9.65 1.99 5.94
CA ILE A 293 -9.15 3.35 6.20
C ILE A 293 -10.01 4.47 5.59
N SER A 294 -10.09 5.64 6.25
CA SER A 294 -10.84 6.79 5.72
C SER A 294 -10.14 7.49 4.55
N GLY A 295 -8.81 7.43 4.53
CA GLY A 295 -7.96 8.01 3.51
C GLY A 295 -7.77 7.09 2.29
N SER A 296 -6.69 7.37 1.54
CA SER A 296 -6.27 6.55 0.40
C SER A 296 -5.30 5.48 0.84
N VAL A 297 -5.25 4.34 0.13
CA VAL A 297 -4.20 3.34 0.35
C VAL A 297 -2.84 3.89 -0.09
N LEU A 298 -2.81 4.60 -1.22
CA LEU A 298 -1.60 5.17 -1.77
C LEU A 298 -1.80 6.62 -2.22
N LYS A 299 -0.94 7.53 -1.77
CA LYS A 299 -0.78 8.87 -2.34
C LYS A 299 0.63 9.00 -2.89
N LEU A 300 0.75 9.29 -4.18
CA LEU A 300 2.01 9.53 -4.87
C LEU A 300 2.05 10.97 -5.33
N LYS A 301 3.08 11.72 -4.97
CA LYS A 301 3.31 13.08 -5.43
C LYS A 301 4.63 13.15 -6.17
N SER A 302 4.67 13.84 -7.31
CA SER A 302 5.87 13.91 -8.16
C SER A 302 5.94 15.20 -8.97
N PRO A 303 7.14 15.76 -9.21
CA PRO A 303 7.33 16.75 -10.25
C PRO A 303 7.05 16.17 -11.64
N THR A 304 6.93 17.07 -12.60
CA THR A 304 6.91 16.78 -14.03
C THR A 304 8.27 17.14 -14.66
N GLY A 305 8.72 16.40 -15.67
CA GLY A 305 10.00 16.62 -16.35
C GLY A 305 10.10 15.90 -17.69
N ASP A 306 11.29 15.40 -18.01
CA ASP A 306 11.52 14.59 -19.22
C ASP A 306 10.94 13.18 -19.08
N SER A 307 10.09 12.82 -20.04
CA SER A 307 9.54 11.48 -20.24
C SER A 307 10.54 10.31 -20.14
N GLN A 308 11.81 10.50 -20.50
CA GLN A 308 12.82 9.44 -20.40
C GLN A 308 13.19 9.08 -18.95
N ALA A 309 12.88 9.96 -17.99
CA ALA A 309 13.13 9.75 -16.57
C ALA A 309 11.97 9.07 -15.82
N GLN A 310 10.97 8.52 -16.53
CA GLN A 310 9.82 7.87 -15.90
C GLN A 310 10.21 6.71 -14.96
N ARG A 311 9.50 6.62 -13.82
CA ARG A 311 9.63 5.64 -12.75
C ARG A 311 8.26 5.10 -12.37
N PHE A 312 8.22 4.00 -11.62
CA PHE A 312 7.00 3.46 -11.05
C PHE A 312 7.22 3.14 -9.58
N ALA A 313 6.29 3.58 -8.72
CA ALA A 313 6.05 2.89 -7.46
C ALA A 313 5.47 1.51 -7.79
N ARG A 314 6.02 0.45 -7.19
CA ARG A 314 5.54 -0.92 -7.42
C ARG A 314 4.72 -1.38 -6.24
N LEU A 315 3.54 -1.89 -6.52
CA LEU A 315 2.62 -2.40 -5.51
C LEU A 315 2.21 -3.82 -5.87
N LEU A 316 2.62 -4.79 -5.04
CA LEU A 316 2.14 -6.15 -5.08
C LEU A 316 1.04 -6.32 -4.02
N CYS A 317 -0.12 -6.80 -4.44
CA CYS A 317 -1.22 -7.16 -3.55
C CYS A 317 -1.57 -8.64 -3.73
N SER A 318 -1.67 -9.40 -2.65
CA SER A 318 -2.05 -10.81 -2.67
C SER A 318 -3.04 -11.09 -1.55
N GLN A 319 -4.15 -11.76 -1.85
CA GLN A 319 -5.14 -12.22 -0.85
C GLN A 319 -5.52 -11.11 0.13
N SER A 320 -5.78 -9.90 -0.35
CA SER A 320 -5.88 -8.69 0.49
C SER A 320 -7.16 -7.92 0.25
N THR A 321 -7.71 -7.34 1.31
CA THR A 321 -8.98 -6.60 1.32
C THR A 321 -8.71 -5.13 1.56
N PHE A 322 -9.16 -4.28 0.63
CA PHE A 322 -8.95 -2.84 0.65
C PHE A 322 -10.29 -2.13 0.73
N VAL A 323 -10.51 -1.43 1.83
CA VAL A 323 -11.68 -0.58 2.07
C VAL A 323 -11.16 0.83 2.35
N SER A 324 -11.27 1.70 1.35
CA SER A 324 -10.83 3.08 1.42
C SER A 324 -11.98 4.03 1.12
N GLU A 325 -12.29 4.97 1.99
CA GLU A 325 -13.36 5.94 1.71
C GLU A 325 -12.99 6.98 0.64
N GLN A 326 -11.68 7.14 0.39
CA GLN A 326 -11.10 7.87 -0.74
C GLN A 326 -10.62 6.88 -1.83
N PRO A 327 -10.17 7.36 -3.02
CA PRO A 327 -9.61 6.49 -4.04
C PRO A 327 -8.50 5.59 -3.48
N PHE A 328 -8.41 4.36 -3.97
CA PHE A 328 -7.36 3.42 -3.57
C PHE A 328 -5.97 4.04 -3.83
N ALA A 329 -5.79 4.67 -4.99
CA ALA A 329 -4.59 5.43 -5.31
C ALA A 329 -4.90 6.87 -5.76
N GLN A 330 -4.10 7.83 -5.30
CA GLN A 330 -4.06 9.20 -5.79
C GLN A 330 -2.66 9.49 -6.33
N LEU A 331 -2.57 10.04 -7.55
CA LEU A 331 -1.32 10.46 -8.17
C LEU A 331 -1.41 11.97 -8.47
N GLU A 332 -0.54 12.76 -7.85
CA GLU A 332 -0.55 14.21 -7.92
C GLU A 332 0.74 14.73 -8.58
N TYR A 333 0.60 15.59 -9.57
CA TYR A 333 1.74 16.06 -10.37
C TYR A 333 1.92 17.57 -10.34
N GLU A 334 3.15 18.00 -10.06
CA GLU A 334 3.50 19.42 -10.02
C GLU A 334 4.26 19.86 -11.27
N GLY A 335 3.83 20.99 -11.84
CA GLY A 335 4.50 21.66 -12.96
C GLY A 335 3.87 21.43 -14.34
N ASN A 336 4.70 21.55 -15.37
CA ASN A 336 4.28 21.79 -16.75
C ASN A 336 4.99 20.87 -17.77
N ALA A 337 5.37 19.65 -17.40
CA ALA A 337 6.05 18.72 -18.30
C ALA A 337 5.38 17.33 -18.30
N ALA A 338 6.07 16.27 -18.73
CA ALA A 338 5.56 14.92 -18.63
C ALA A 338 5.64 14.44 -17.17
N PRO A 339 4.63 13.74 -16.63
CA PRO A 339 4.75 13.16 -15.30
C PRO A 339 5.88 12.12 -15.23
N LEU A 340 6.60 12.12 -14.10
CA LEU A 340 7.80 11.29 -13.90
C LEU A 340 7.54 10.04 -13.07
N LEU A 341 6.50 10.02 -12.23
CA LEU A 341 6.16 8.87 -11.40
C LEU A 341 4.82 8.25 -11.85
N GLY A 342 4.82 6.96 -12.11
CA GLY A 342 3.62 6.14 -12.28
C GLY A 342 3.39 5.17 -11.12
N LEU A 343 2.28 4.43 -11.22
CA LEU A 343 1.94 3.30 -10.35
C LEU A 343 1.86 2.02 -11.18
N MET A 344 2.64 1.01 -10.79
CA MET A 344 2.49 -0.36 -11.29
C MET A 344 1.94 -1.25 -10.18
N ARG A 345 0.67 -1.65 -10.29
CA ARG A 345 0.01 -2.56 -9.34
C ARG A 345 -0.14 -3.95 -9.97
N THR A 346 0.44 -4.96 -9.33
CA THR A 346 0.10 -6.37 -9.56
C THR A 346 -0.78 -6.85 -8.41
N SER A 347 -1.90 -7.53 -8.71
CA SER A 347 -2.90 -7.89 -7.70
C SER A 347 -3.46 -9.29 -7.95
N GLN A 348 -3.52 -10.12 -6.90
CA GLN A 348 -4.06 -11.47 -7.00
C GLN A 348 -5.02 -11.74 -5.83
N SER A 349 -6.23 -12.19 -6.16
CA SER A 349 -7.26 -12.50 -5.17
C SER A 349 -7.53 -11.33 -4.20
N CYS A 350 -7.65 -10.11 -4.72
CA CYS A 350 -7.88 -8.92 -3.90
C CYS A 350 -9.34 -8.44 -3.95
N ILE A 351 -9.80 -7.81 -2.86
CA ILE A 351 -11.09 -7.11 -2.80
C ILE A 351 -10.82 -5.60 -2.73
N TYR A 352 -11.58 -4.82 -3.50
CA TYR A 352 -11.56 -3.36 -3.48
C TYR A 352 -12.96 -2.79 -3.20
N TRP A 353 -13.05 -1.88 -2.24
CA TRP A 353 -14.23 -1.11 -1.89
C TRP A 353 -13.91 0.37 -1.80
N SER A 354 -14.82 1.21 -2.30
CA SER A 354 -14.83 2.66 -2.04
C SER A 354 -16.26 3.17 -1.81
N ARG A 355 -16.37 4.42 -1.33
CA ARG A 355 -17.66 5.13 -1.29
C ARG A 355 -18.23 5.32 -2.71
N PRO A 356 -19.56 5.42 -2.89
CA PRO A 356 -20.16 5.74 -4.19
C PRO A 356 -19.54 6.99 -4.82
N GLN A 357 -19.37 6.97 -6.15
CA GLN A 357 -18.76 8.04 -6.95
C GLN A 357 -17.25 8.27 -6.72
N VAL A 358 -16.61 7.50 -5.83
CA VAL A 358 -15.16 7.54 -5.62
C VAL A 358 -14.48 6.55 -6.57
N PRO A 359 -13.67 7.02 -7.54
CA PRO A 359 -12.99 6.15 -8.49
C PRO A 359 -11.92 5.30 -7.80
N HIS A 360 -11.54 4.19 -8.40
CA HIS A 360 -10.43 3.37 -7.91
C HIS A 360 -9.10 4.15 -7.89
N VAL A 361 -8.83 4.92 -8.96
CA VAL A 361 -7.66 5.79 -9.07
C VAL A 361 -8.06 7.23 -9.38
N ARG A 362 -7.38 8.19 -8.76
CA ARG A 362 -7.46 9.63 -9.11
C ARG A 362 -6.09 10.13 -9.58
N ILE A 363 -6.09 10.89 -10.67
CA ILE A 363 -4.91 11.63 -11.14
C ILE A 363 -5.22 13.13 -11.12
N SER A 364 -4.31 13.94 -10.56
CA SER A 364 -4.40 15.40 -10.51
C SER A 364 -3.12 16.06 -11.04
N GLY A 365 -3.22 17.31 -11.51
CA GLY A 365 -2.06 18.13 -11.89
C GLY A 365 -1.37 17.78 -13.22
N ALA A 366 -1.62 16.59 -13.79
CA ALA A 366 -1.15 16.24 -15.12
C ALA A 366 -1.73 17.16 -16.21
N ARG A 367 -0.91 17.46 -17.23
CA ARG A 367 -1.37 18.19 -18.43
C ARG A 367 -2.51 17.46 -19.13
N ARG A 368 -3.46 18.23 -19.69
CA ARG A 368 -4.59 17.73 -20.49
C ARG A 368 -4.19 16.72 -21.58
N GLN A 369 -3.04 16.89 -22.22
CA GLN A 369 -2.52 15.94 -23.23
C GLN A 369 -2.11 14.60 -22.61
N SER A 370 -1.46 14.61 -21.45
CA SER A 370 -1.09 13.41 -20.69
C SER A 370 -2.32 12.68 -20.14
N LEU A 371 -3.38 13.42 -19.78
CA LEU A 371 -4.67 12.88 -19.34
C LEU A 371 -5.57 12.36 -20.49
N LEU A 372 -5.35 12.78 -21.74
CA LEU A 372 -6.12 12.35 -22.91
C LEU A 372 -5.37 11.37 -23.82
N GLY A 373 -4.12 11.06 -23.49
CA GLY A 373 -3.25 10.16 -24.25
C GLY A 373 -3.21 8.75 -23.69
N ASN A 374 -2.19 7.98 -24.08
CA ASN A 374 -1.92 6.69 -23.47
C ASN A 374 -1.41 6.87 -22.03
N PHE A 375 -2.07 6.22 -21.06
CA PHE A 375 -1.74 6.30 -19.64
C PHE A 375 -0.51 5.44 -19.30
N ASN A 376 0.65 5.80 -19.82
CA ASN A 376 1.95 5.17 -19.51
C ASN A 376 2.35 5.29 -18.01
N LEU A 377 1.50 5.88 -17.17
CA LEU A 377 1.71 6.15 -15.75
C LEU A 377 0.88 5.23 -14.84
N LEU A 378 -0.05 4.46 -15.39
CA LEU A 378 -0.79 3.43 -14.67
C LEU A 378 -0.54 2.09 -15.36
N LEU A 379 -0.18 1.08 -14.59
CA LEU A 379 -0.10 -0.31 -15.05
C LEU A 379 -0.79 -1.17 -14.00
N LEU A 380 -2.07 -1.47 -14.20
CA LEU A 380 -2.91 -2.20 -13.24
C LEU A 380 -3.15 -3.61 -13.77
N GLN A 381 -2.46 -4.59 -13.23
CA GLN A 381 -2.58 -5.99 -13.62
C GLN A 381 -3.16 -6.82 -12.47
N GLY A 382 -3.92 -7.86 -12.80
CA GLY A 382 -4.37 -8.78 -11.77
C GLY A 382 -5.18 -9.99 -12.20
N VAL A 383 -5.42 -10.86 -11.23
CA VAL A 383 -6.13 -12.14 -11.41
C VAL A 383 -7.09 -12.35 -10.24
N ASN A 384 -8.35 -12.67 -10.56
CA ASN A 384 -9.43 -12.93 -9.61
C ASN A 384 -9.65 -11.75 -8.63
N ASN A 385 -9.63 -10.51 -9.10
CA ASN A 385 -9.96 -9.37 -8.23
C ASN A 385 -11.47 -9.14 -8.19
N LEU A 386 -11.96 -8.67 -7.06
CA LEU A 386 -13.36 -8.29 -6.86
C LEU A 386 -13.45 -6.79 -6.56
N TYR A 387 -14.40 -6.12 -7.20
CA TYR A 387 -14.69 -4.71 -6.99
C TYR A 387 -16.12 -4.55 -6.46
N ASP A 388 -16.28 -3.67 -5.47
CA ASP A 388 -17.60 -3.28 -4.99
C ASP A 388 -18.40 -2.58 -6.10
N ALA A 389 -19.73 -2.68 -6.05
CA ALA A 389 -20.62 -2.04 -7.02
C ALA A 389 -20.53 -0.51 -7.03
N ASN A 390 -20.01 0.11 -5.96
CA ASN A 390 -19.76 1.56 -5.85
C ASN A 390 -18.60 2.03 -6.77
N ILE A 391 -17.68 1.14 -7.13
CA ILE A 391 -16.53 1.45 -8.00
C ILE A 391 -16.99 1.33 -9.46
N GLU A 392 -17.64 2.38 -9.96
CA GLU A 392 -18.07 2.47 -11.35
C GLU A 392 -16.90 2.87 -12.28
N ASP A 393 -16.08 3.84 -11.82
CA ASP A 393 -14.94 4.38 -12.55
C ASP A 393 -13.61 3.78 -12.06
N VAL A 394 -12.77 3.31 -12.98
CA VAL A 394 -11.40 2.87 -12.66
C VAL A 394 -10.48 4.07 -12.44
N CYS A 395 -10.59 5.11 -13.28
CA CYS A 395 -9.73 6.28 -13.19
C CYS A 395 -10.47 7.57 -13.52
N GLN A 396 -10.30 8.61 -12.71
CA GLN A 396 -10.70 9.99 -13.04
C GLN A 396 -9.48 10.92 -13.03
N GLY A 397 -9.37 11.78 -14.05
CA GLY A 397 -8.28 12.73 -14.20
C GLY A 397 -8.75 14.18 -14.09
N PHE A 398 -8.02 14.99 -13.33
CA PHE A 398 -8.39 16.36 -12.96
C PHE A 398 -7.32 17.39 -13.33
N LEU A 399 -7.76 18.58 -13.74
CA LEU A 399 -6.94 19.77 -13.91
C LEU A 399 -7.48 20.87 -12.99
N GLY A 400 -6.78 21.12 -11.88
CA GLY A 400 -7.36 21.86 -10.76
C GLY A 400 -8.61 21.14 -10.24
N ALA A 401 -9.72 21.86 -10.13
CA ALA A 401 -11.01 21.28 -9.74
C ALA A 401 -11.83 20.71 -10.92
N GLU A 402 -11.42 20.92 -12.18
CA GLU A 402 -12.16 20.43 -13.35
C GLU A 402 -11.83 18.95 -13.62
N ARG A 403 -12.85 18.10 -13.67
CA ARG A 403 -12.70 16.70 -14.11
C ARG A 403 -12.59 16.65 -15.63
N MET A 404 -11.40 16.36 -16.13
CA MET A 404 -11.07 16.37 -17.55
C MET A 404 -11.42 15.05 -18.25
N VAL A 405 -11.27 13.93 -17.54
CA VAL A 405 -11.40 12.57 -18.10
C VAL A 405 -11.93 11.59 -17.07
N THR A 406 -12.53 10.51 -17.56
CA THR A 406 -13.06 9.41 -16.76
C THR A 406 -12.97 8.13 -17.58
N PHE A 407 -12.50 7.05 -16.97
CA PHE A 407 -12.31 5.74 -17.59
C PHE A 407 -13.00 4.67 -16.74
N GLY A 408 -13.95 3.96 -17.33
CA GLY A 408 -14.48 2.72 -16.77
C GLY A 408 -13.55 1.55 -17.09
N PHE A 409 -13.94 0.36 -16.62
CA PHE A 409 -13.18 -0.88 -16.81
C PHE A 409 -13.00 -1.24 -18.29
N ALA A 410 -13.99 -0.96 -19.14
CA ALA A 410 -13.96 -1.29 -20.55
C ALA A 410 -12.97 -0.41 -21.34
N GLU A 411 -13.00 0.92 -21.14
CA GLU A 411 -12.04 1.82 -21.79
C GLU A 411 -10.61 1.52 -21.31
N ALA A 412 -10.44 1.31 -20.01
CA ALA A 412 -9.14 0.99 -19.40
C ALA A 412 -8.52 -0.29 -19.97
N TYR A 413 -9.33 -1.35 -20.15
CA TYR A 413 -8.89 -2.61 -20.75
C TYR A 413 -8.54 -2.45 -22.23
N SER A 414 -9.39 -1.76 -23.00
CA SER A 414 -9.12 -1.48 -24.42
C SER A 414 -7.87 -0.63 -24.66
N SER A 415 -7.51 0.21 -23.69
CA SER A 415 -6.32 1.06 -23.69
C SER A 415 -5.04 0.32 -23.24
N GLY A 416 -5.16 -0.93 -22.79
CA GLY A 416 -4.03 -1.81 -22.46
C GLY A 416 -3.33 -1.55 -21.12
N TRP A 417 -3.70 -0.51 -20.37
CA TRP A 417 -3.13 -0.20 -19.05
C TRP A 417 -3.82 -0.90 -17.87
N LEU A 418 -5.03 -1.43 -18.09
CA LEU A 418 -5.72 -2.34 -17.17
C LEU A 418 -5.74 -3.76 -17.76
N GLY A 419 -5.06 -4.69 -17.10
CA GLY A 419 -4.93 -6.09 -17.50
C GLY A 419 -5.41 -7.05 -16.42
N GLU A 420 -6.72 -7.09 -16.16
CA GLU A 420 -7.32 -7.98 -15.18
C GLU A 420 -7.99 -9.21 -15.82
N ARG A 421 -7.83 -10.37 -15.18
CA ARG A 421 -8.37 -11.67 -15.63
C ARG A 421 -9.25 -12.29 -14.54
N GLY A 422 -10.42 -12.80 -14.91
CA GLY A 422 -11.38 -13.39 -13.96
C GLY A 422 -12.37 -12.40 -13.32
N ASN A 423 -12.43 -11.15 -13.79
CA ASN A 423 -13.39 -10.15 -13.31
C ASN A 423 -14.81 -10.44 -13.83
N GLU A 424 -15.61 -11.23 -13.08
CA GLU A 424 -17.05 -11.41 -13.37
C GLU A 424 -17.98 -11.21 -12.15
N ALA A 425 -17.44 -10.95 -10.96
CA ALA A 425 -18.24 -10.79 -9.75
C ALA A 425 -18.04 -9.40 -9.11
N ARG A 426 -19.14 -8.66 -9.00
CA ARG A 426 -19.30 -7.62 -7.97
C ARG A 426 -19.14 -8.28 -6.61
N VAL A 427 -18.48 -7.63 -5.65
CA VAL A 427 -18.37 -8.14 -4.29
C VAL A 427 -19.77 -8.39 -3.73
N ARG A 428 -19.98 -9.58 -3.15
CA ARG A 428 -21.20 -9.93 -2.43
C ARG A 428 -20.87 -10.06 -0.96
N TRP A 429 -20.97 -8.96 -0.22
CA TRP A 429 -20.76 -8.95 1.23
C TRP A 429 -21.79 -9.84 1.95
N GLN A 430 -21.37 -10.53 3.02
CA GLN A 430 -22.31 -11.27 3.89
C GLN A 430 -23.19 -10.31 4.71
N SER A 431 -22.64 -9.15 5.07
CA SER A 431 -23.29 -8.06 5.78
C SER A 431 -23.57 -6.88 4.83
N PRO A 432 -24.62 -6.07 5.06
CA PRO A 432 -24.91 -4.89 4.23
C PRO A 432 -23.74 -3.90 4.20
N PRO A 433 -23.63 -3.04 3.15
CA PRO A 433 -22.38 -2.43 2.73
C PRO A 433 -21.63 -1.72 3.86
N VAL A 434 -20.37 -2.11 3.97
CA VAL A 434 -19.31 -1.55 4.79
C VAL A 434 -19.02 -0.09 4.37
N PRO A 435 -18.49 0.78 5.26
CA PRO A 435 -18.44 0.64 6.71
C PRO A 435 -19.71 1.20 7.37
N GLN A 436 -20.28 0.45 8.32
CA GLN A 436 -21.39 0.92 9.17
C GLN A 436 -20.91 1.38 10.56
N LEU A 437 -19.64 1.10 10.88
CA LEU A 437 -18.96 1.43 12.13
C LEU A 437 -17.80 2.40 11.81
N PRO A 438 -17.29 3.14 12.82
CA PRO A 438 -16.00 3.82 12.70
C PRO A 438 -14.91 2.85 12.25
N LEU A 439 -13.98 3.32 11.42
CA LEU A 439 -13.04 2.41 10.77
C LEU A 439 -12.00 1.86 11.76
N HIS A 440 -11.72 2.58 12.85
CA HIS A 440 -10.86 2.07 13.92
C HIS A 440 -11.44 0.86 14.67
N ASP A 441 -12.77 0.67 14.66
CA ASP A 441 -13.41 -0.49 15.29
C ASP A 441 -13.47 -1.71 14.37
N ALA A 442 -13.28 -1.52 13.06
CA ALA A 442 -13.53 -2.52 12.02
C ALA A 442 -12.69 -3.80 12.21
N ARG A 443 -13.31 -4.95 11.93
CA ARG A 443 -12.75 -6.29 12.15
C ARG A 443 -12.79 -7.08 10.85
N PRO A 444 -11.86 -8.01 10.58
CA PRO A 444 -11.87 -8.82 9.36
C PRO A 444 -13.21 -9.53 9.07
N ALA A 445 -13.90 -9.97 10.12
CA ALA A 445 -15.22 -10.60 10.01
C ALA A 445 -16.30 -9.67 9.41
N ASP A 446 -16.15 -8.36 9.53
CA ASP A 446 -17.10 -7.37 8.98
C ASP A 446 -17.00 -7.29 7.44
N PHE A 447 -15.87 -7.74 6.88
CA PHE A 447 -15.55 -7.74 5.45
C PHE A 447 -15.73 -9.13 4.80
N ALA A 448 -16.41 -10.06 5.47
CA ALA A 448 -16.68 -11.38 4.92
C ALA A 448 -17.59 -11.30 3.68
N VAL A 449 -17.28 -12.12 2.65
CA VAL A 449 -18.08 -12.23 1.41
C VAL A 449 -18.83 -13.56 1.34
N SER A 450 -19.99 -13.57 0.69
CA SER A 450 -20.80 -14.78 0.50
C SER A 450 -20.08 -15.73 -0.44
N ASP A 451 -19.72 -16.91 0.07
CA ASP A 451 -18.74 -17.79 -0.55
C ASP A 451 -19.29 -18.62 -1.72
N VAL A 452 -18.41 -18.91 -2.69
CA VAL A 452 -18.43 -20.14 -3.52
C VAL A 452 -17.02 -20.42 -4.08
N LEU A 453 -16.20 -19.39 -4.34
CA LEU A 453 -14.91 -19.51 -5.04
C LEU A 453 -13.80 -18.57 -4.54
N PHE A 454 -14.01 -17.86 -3.41
CA PHE A 454 -13.13 -16.75 -3.05
C PHE A 454 -13.01 -16.57 -1.53
N VAL A 455 -11.79 -16.73 -1.01
CA VAL A 455 -11.45 -16.40 0.38
C VAL A 455 -10.87 -14.98 0.41
N PRO A 456 -11.57 -13.99 1.00
CA PRO A 456 -10.99 -12.68 1.29
C PRO A 456 -9.76 -12.79 2.19
N GLY A 457 -8.89 -11.79 2.13
CA GLY A 457 -7.78 -11.66 3.05
C GLY A 457 -8.23 -11.72 4.51
N ILE A 458 -7.41 -12.39 5.29
CA ILE A 458 -7.50 -12.71 6.72
C ILE A 458 -8.42 -13.89 7.05
N THR A 459 -7.78 -15.03 7.30
CA THR A 459 -8.37 -16.12 8.08
C THR A 459 -8.51 -15.67 9.55
N PRO A 460 -9.72 -15.54 10.13
CA PRO A 460 -9.92 -14.91 11.45
C PRO A 460 -9.24 -15.60 12.65
N GLY A 461 -8.65 -16.78 12.46
CA GLY A 461 -7.95 -17.53 13.50
C GLY A 461 -6.52 -17.05 13.81
N ASN A 462 -5.87 -16.30 12.92
CA ASN A 462 -4.43 -16.05 12.98
C ASN A 462 -4.02 -14.72 13.65
N LEU A 463 -4.93 -13.74 13.75
CA LEU A 463 -4.61 -12.39 14.22
C LEU A 463 -4.39 -12.28 15.74
N PRO A 464 -3.61 -11.29 16.20
CA PRO A 464 -3.60 -10.89 17.59
C PRO A 464 -5.00 -10.41 18.00
N ARG A 465 -5.59 -11.04 19.02
CA ARG A 465 -6.90 -10.60 19.53
C ARG A 465 -6.71 -9.33 20.36
N PRO A 466 -7.46 -8.24 20.08
CA PRO A 466 -7.46 -7.08 20.96
C PRO A 466 -8.00 -7.50 22.34
N THR A 467 -7.28 -7.12 23.39
CA THR A 467 -7.74 -7.25 24.78
C THR A 467 -8.60 -6.06 25.13
N PHE A 468 -9.92 -6.26 25.11
CA PHE A 468 -10.92 -5.33 25.67
C PHE A 468 -11.11 -5.58 27.17
#